data_AF-A0A8U1EWC6-F1
#
_entry.id   AF-A0A8U1EWC6-F1
#
_cell.length_a   1.000
_cell.length_b   1.000
_cell.length_c   1.000
_cell.angle_alpha   90.00
_cell.angle_beta   90.00
_cell.angle_gamma   90.00
#
_symmetry.space_group_name_H-M   'P 1'
#
loop_
_entity.id
_entity.type
_entity.pdbx_description
1 polymer ?
#
loop_
_entity_poly.entity_id
_entity_poly.type
_entity_poly.pdbx_seq_one_letter_code
_entity_poly.pdbx_strand_id
1 'polypeptide(L)'
;MFSVAVCVRAEREREQERQTDRHLKHWTNSSSFDLQHSLTMAKRDFSEISDTCSWESPDYEPWFPVSEKSNPLTRDIDKASPNHIVRLLAACDAQMFQTDTGTIYQRLFSDSVVRTMLEVARTVEQILRDPEDSLIVLSGCGTSGRLAFLIASRFNRSLRDRQQTTVYSYIIAGGDRALLTSQEASEDDPKLGILTLEKLCEGKRHVLFIGISCGLSAPFVAGQLDFCLKHPDIYTPVLVGFNPVTQAREETMPGYSLTFREVVQRMEEQRGQRAFIINPAVGPEAISGSSRMKGGSATKILLESVLAAAHTAAFTNTHVTRRVLLDMMRGYERVYSVTYSHSDQIATLLQTAGLSLQCGGRVCYLSWGSLGLVGLIDASECIPTFGADYEDIRGFTSGGYQDMDNIEGDLTSLGSQFCVAHEDFVSLVLPTLSDRDTVLLLYTCHDDVGEVEKMAHRVREKTSNLHSLYHGLEGDSAADSIALLCSSVLNITWPSSSTVHMQWELSSKLVLNAVSTGSHVLKGKIYRNHMVDLQVTNSKLYHRAIHILQVHRSPTANCTTGLYTYCRSCQMSP
;
A
#
# COMPACT_ATOMS: atom_id res chain seq x y z
N MET A 1 -22.50 42.22 40.01
CA MET A 1 -22.22 42.00 38.58
C MET A 1 -21.31 40.79 38.29
N PHE A 2 -20.43 40.34 39.19
CA PHE A 2 -19.52 39.21 38.93
C PHE A 2 -20.15 37.80 39.04
N SER A 3 -21.30 37.62 39.71
CA SER A 3 -21.93 36.30 39.88
C SER A 3 -22.82 35.87 38.70
N VAL A 4 -23.40 36.83 37.97
CA VAL A 4 -24.31 36.53 36.84
C VAL A 4 -23.54 36.12 35.58
N ALA A 5 -22.32 36.65 35.38
CA ALA A 5 -21.49 36.33 34.22
C ALA A 5 -20.94 34.88 34.24
N VAL A 6 -20.74 34.30 35.43
CA VAL A 6 -20.26 32.92 35.58
C VAL A 6 -21.38 31.90 35.33
N CYS A 7 -22.61 32.19 35.77
CA CYS A 7 -23.77 31.34 35.49
C CYS A 7 -24.12 31.29 33.99
N VAL A 8 -24.09 32.44 33.30
CA VAL A 8 -24.43 32.51 31.86
C VAL A 8 -23.39 31.79 31.00
N ARG A 9 -22.12 31.73 31.43
CA ARG A 9 -21.06 31.00 30.72
C ARG A 9 -21.20 29.48 30.91
N ALA A 10 -21.52 29.04 32.12
CA ALA A 10 -21.75 27.63 32.43
C ALA A 10 -23.04 27.06 31.79
N GLU A 11 -24.08 27.88 31.59
CA GLU A 11 -25.28 27.48 30.85
C GLU A 11 -25.04 27.40 29.33
N ARG A 12 -24.22 28.30 28.76
CA ARG A 12 -23.83 28.22 27.34
C ARG A 12 -22.96 26.99 27.04
N GLU A 13 -22.04 26.63 27.93
CA GLU A 13 -21.21 25.41 27.77
C GLU A 13 -22.05 24.13 27.87
N ARG A 14 -23.04 24.07 28.78
CA ARG A 14 -23.96 22.92 28.88
C ARG A 14 -24.93 22.81 27.70
N GLU A 15 -25.37 23.93 27.13
CA GLU A 15 -26.23 23.92 25.95
C GLU A 15 -25.46 23.48 24.70
N GLN A 16 -24.18 23.86 24.61
CA GLN A 16 -23.25 23.43 23.55
C GLN A 16 -22.91 21.93 23.66
N GLU A 17 -22.68 21.40 24.86
CA GLU A 17 -22.53 19.96 25.08
C GLU A 17 -23.81 19.17 24.71
N ARG A 18 -25.00 19.67 25.04
CA ARG A 18 -26.28 19.04 24.65
C ARG A 18 -26.55 19.08 23.15
N GLN A 19 -26.13 20.14 22.45
CA GLN A 19 -26.19 20.20 20.99
C GLN A 19 -25.20 19.22 20.35
N THR A 20 -24.00 19.09 20.90
CA THR A 20 -22.98 18.14 20.42
C THR A 20 -23.45 16.69 20.59
N ASP A 21 -24.07 16.36 21.73
CA ASP A 21 -24.59 15.01 22.02
C ASP A 21 -25.86 14.67 21.22
N ARG A 22 -26.68 15.67 20.86
CA ARG A 22 -27.80 15.51 19.92
C ARG A 22 -27.32 15.33 18.47
N HIS A 23 -26.27 16.04 18.06
CA HIS A 23 -25.66 15.82 16.75
C HIS A 23 -25.02 14.44 16.65
N LEU A 24 -24.29 13.97 17.66
CA LEU A 24 -23.75 12.60 17.69
C LEU A 24 -24.84 11.52 17.62
N LYS A 25 -25.94 11.66 18.36
CA LYS A 25 -27.06 10.69 18.33
C LYS A 25 -27.85 10.69 17.02
N HIS A 26 -28.00 11.85 16.37
CA HIS A 26 -28.62 11.92 15.05
C HIS A 26 -27.70 11.31 13.98
N TRP A 27 -26.38 11.51 14.11
CA TRP A 27 -25.35 10.95 13.22
C TRP A 27 -25.23 9.43 13.34
N THR A 28 -25.31 8.84 14.54
CA THR A 28 -25.29 7.38 14.71
C THR A 28 -26.50 6.67 14.10
N ASN A 29 -27.66 7.35 14.04
CA ASN A 29 -28.88 6.76 13.50
C ASN A 29 -29.02 6.95 11.97
N SER A 30 -28.55 8.07 11.40
CA SER A 30 -28.54 8.25 9.93
C SER A 30 -27.41 7.46 9.26
N SER A 31 -26.22 7.42 9.87
CA SER A 31 -25.06 6.70 9.30
C SER A 31 -25.21 5.18 9.30
N SER A 32 -25.95 4.58 10.24
CA SER A 32 -26.20 3.13 10.22
C SER A 32 -27.19 2.72 9.12
N PHE A 33 -28.15 3.59 8.79
CA PHE A 33 -29.15 3.36 7.76
C PHE A 33 -28.56 3.52 6.35
N ASP A 34 -27.72 4.54 6.12
CA ASP A 34 -27.02 4.75 4.84
C ASP A 34 -25.89 3.72 4.60
N LEU A 35 -25.21 3.23 5.66
CA LEU A 35 -24.28 2.11 5.54
C LEU A 35 -25.00 0.83 5.12
N GLN A 36 -26.13 0.50 5.78
CA GLN A 36 -26.89 -0.71 5.44
C GLN A 36 -27.43 -0.65 4.02
N HIS A 37 -27.92 0.50 3.56
CA HIS A 37 -28.45 0.69 2.20
C HIS A 37 -27.33 0.65 1.13
N SER A 38 -26.17 1.24 1.40
CA SER A 38 -25.00 1.20 0.49
C SER A 38 -24.37 -0.20 0.41
N LEU A 39 -24.30 -0.92 1.54
CA LEU A 39 -23.89 -2.32 1.59
C LEU A 39 -24.90 -3.25 0.88
N THR A 40 -26.19 -2.92 0.87
CA THR A 40 -27.19 -3.69 0.11
C THR A 40 -27.17 -3.38 -1.39
N MET A 41 -26.81 -2.16 -1.81
CA MET A 41 -26.61 -1.85 -3.22
C MET A 41 -25.32 -2.46 -3.78
N ALA A 42 -24.21 -2.39 -3.04
CA ALA A 42 -22.99 -3.13 -3.40
C ALA A 42 -23.27 -4.64 -3.47
N LYS A 43 -23.98 -5.22 -2.50
CA LYS A 43 -24.38 -6.64 -2.54
C LYS A 43 -25.29 -7.01 -3.72
N ARG A 44 -26.05 -6.08 -4.30
CA ARG A 44 -26.94 -6.36 -5.43
C ARG A 44 -26.19 -6.49 -6.77
N ASP A 45 -25.13 -5.71 -6.97
CA ASP A 45 -24.31 -5.79 -8.20
C ASP A 45 -23.29 -6.94 -8.19
N PHE A 46 -22.97 -7.52 -7.02
CA PHE A 46 -22.04 -8.65 -6.89
C PHE A 46 -22.71 -10.04 -6.81
N SER A 47 -24.01 -10.14 -7.14
CA SER A 47 -24.76 -11.41 -7.06
C SER A 47 -24.28 -12.52 -8.03
N GLU A 48 -23.41 -12.20 -8.99
CA GLU A 48 -22.77 -13.18 -9.88
C GLU A 48 -21.43 -13.74 -9.35
N ILE A 49 -20.84 -13.17 -8.30
CA ILE A 49 -19.56 -13.62 -7.73
C ILE A 49 -19.82 -14.52 -6.51
N SER A 50 -20.05 -15.80 -6.78
CA SER A 50 -20.54 -16.75 -5.78
C SER A 50 -19.47 -17.41 -4.89
N ASP A 51 -18.17 -17.18 -5.13
CA ASP A 51 -17.09 -17.91 -4.46
C ASP A 51 -16.03 -17.02 -3.78
N THR A 52 -16.44 -16.26 -2.76
CA THR A 52 -15.57 -15.26 -2.13
C THR A 52 -14.63 -15.82 -1.06
N CYS A 53 -14.83 -17.08 -0.61
CA CYS A 53 -14.11 -17.68 0.51
C CYS A 53 -13.59 -19.11 0.27
N SER A 54 -13.71 -19.74 -0.92
CA SER A 54 -13.20 -21.11 -1.12
C SER A 54 -11.71 -21.27 -0.84
N TRP A 55 -10.92 -20.22 -1.01
CA TRP A 55 -9.48 -20.21 -0.71
C TRP A 55 -9.16 -20.48 0.77
N GLU A 56 -10.14 -20.26 1.67
CA GLU A 56 -10.00 -20.56 3.10
C GLU A 56 -10.10 -22.06 3.40
N SER A 57 -10.61 -22.86 2.45
CA SER A 57 -10.65 -24.31 2.60
C SER A 57 -9.23 -24.86 2.79
N PRO A 58 -9.00 -25.74 3.78
CA PRO A 58 -7.73 -26.45 3.95
C PRO A 58 -7.30 -27.20 2.68
N ASP A 59 -8.25 -27.64 1.86
CA ASP A 59 -7.99 -28.40 0.62
C ASP A 59 -7.68 -27.51 -0.59
N TYR A 60 -7.91 -26.20 -0.48
CA TYR A 60 -7.63 -25.27 -1.57
C TYR A 60 -6.14 -24.94 -1.59
N GLU A 61 -5.40 -25.49 -2.55
CA GLU A 61 -3.97 -25.22 -2.72
C GLU A 61 -3.17 -25.33 -1.39
N PRO A 62 -3.23 -26.48 -0.70
CA PRO A 62 -2.73 -26.63 0.68
C PRO A 62 -1.23 -26.39 0.83
N TRP A 63 -0.48 -26.55 -0.26
CA TRP A 63 0.98 -26.42 -0.30
C TRP A 63 1.45 -24.97 -0.39
N PHE A 64 0.54 -24.03 -0.68
CA PHE A 64 0.89 -22.63 -0.88
C PHE A 64 0.47 -21.77 0.32
N PRO A 65 1.34 -20.85 0.78
CA PRO A 65 0.93 -19.83 1.71
C PRO A 65 -0.15 -18.93 1.08
N VAL A 66 -1.01 -18.32 1.90
CA VAL A 66 -2.13 -17.48 1.40
C VAL A 66 -1.67 -16.45 0.38
N SER A 67 -0.51 -15.82 0.59
CA SER A 67 0.05 -14.82 -0.32
C SER A 67 0.45 -15.33 -1.71
N GLU A 68 0.69 -16.64 -1.88
CA GLU A 68 1.10 -17.26 -3.15
C GLU A 68 0.00 -18.10 -3.80
N LYS A 69 -1.12 -18.33 -3.10
CA LYS A 69 -2.29 -19.02 -3.67
C LYS A 69 -2.86 -18.28 -4.88
N SER A 70 -3.59 -19.00 -5.74
CA SER A 70 -4.44 -18.41 -6.76
C SER A 70 -5.75 -17.91 -6.16
N ASN A 71 -6.20 -16.72 -6.56
CA ASN A 71 -7.50 -16.23 -6.14
C ASN A 71 -8.59 -16.90 -7.00
N PRO A 72 -9.57 -17.60 -6.40
CA PRO A 72 -10.62 -18.30 -7.14
C PRO A 72 -11.46 -17.34 -8.01
N LEU A 73 -11.58 -16.07 -7.61
CA LEU A 73 -12.36 -15.06 -8.32
C LEU A 73 -11.75 -14.68 -9.67
N THR A 74 -10.44 -14.77 -9.83
CA THR A 74 -9.71 -14.16 -10.96
C THR A 74 -9.13 -15.17 -11.93
N ARG A 75 -9.55 -16.44 -11.90
CA ARG A 75 -8.96 -17.51 -12.74
C ARG A 75 -9.00 -17.23 -14.24
N ASP A 76 -9.96 -16.44 -14.72
CA ASP A 76 -10.11 -16.04 -16.12
C ASP A 76 -9.92 -14.53 -16.34
N ILE A 77 -9.20 -13.83 -15.44
CA ILE A 77 -8.93 -12.39 -15.57
C ILE A 77 -8.16 -12.05 -16.86
N ASP A 78 -7.36 -12.99 -17.38
CA ASP A 78 -6.65 -12.87 -18.65
C ASP A 78 -7.54 -12.74 -19.90
N LYS A 79 -8.82 -13.10 -19.78
CA LYS A 79 -9.82 -13.00 -20.87
C LYS A 79 -10.88 -11.93 -20.61
N ALA A 80 -10.77 -11.23 -19.49
CA ALA A 80 -11.78 -10.29 -19.03
C ALA A 80 -11.76 -8.98 -19.84
N SER A 81 -12.95 -8.38 -20.02
CA SER A 81 -13.05 -7.00 -20.54
C SER A 81 -12.57 -6.00 -19.49
N PRO A 82 -12.21 -4.75 -19.86
CA PRO A 82 -11.78 -3.72 -18.90
C PRO A 82 -12.72 -3.56 -17.70
N ASN A 83 -14.04 -3.47 -17.94
CA ASN A 83 -15.04 -3.38 -16.88
C ASN A 83 -15.03 -4.61 -15.97
N HIS A 84 -14.89 -5.81 -16.55
CA HIS A 84 -14.86 -7.05 -15.77
C HIS A 84 -13.57 -7.17 -14.96
N ILE A 85 -12.42 -6.75 -15.51
CA ILE A 85 -11.15 -6.67 -14.77
C ILE A 85 -11.33 -5.79 -13.53
N VAL A 86 -11.86 -4.56 -13.66
CA VAL A 86 -12.07 -3.67 -12.51
C VAL A 86 -12.97 -4.31 -11.46
N ARG A 87 -14.07 -4.95 -11.87
CA ARG A 87 -14.97 -5.66 -10.93
C ARG A 87 -14.27 -6.81 -10.20
N LEU A 88 -13.45 -7.59 -10.90
CA LEU A 88 -12.68 -8.69 -10.32
C LEU A 88 -11.65 -8.16 -9.30
N LEU A 89 -10.93 -7.09 -9.64
CA LEU A 89 -9.95 -6.47 -8.74
C LEU A 89 -10.65 -5.86 -7.52
N ALA A 90 -11.75 -5.15 -7.71
CA ALA A 90 -12.58 -4.63 -6.62
C ALA A 90 -13.05 -5.75 -5.68
N ALA A 91 -13.57 -6.85 -6.22
CA ALA A 91 -13.99 -7.99 -5.43
C ALA A 91 -12.84 -8.61 -4.62
N CYS A 92 -11.62 -8.63 -5.17
CA CYS A 92 -10.42 -9.09 -4.45
C CYS A 92 -10.02 -8.12 -3.33
N ASP A 93 -10.03 -6.80 -3.58
CA ASP A 93 -9.73 -5.80 -2.56
C ASP A 93 -10.78 -5.80 -1.43
N ALA A 94 -12.05 -6.07 -1.75
CA ALA A 94 -13.11 -6.26 -0.77
C ALA A 94 -12.84 -7.41 0.22
N GLN A 95 -12.08 -8.43 -0.20
CA GLN A 95 -11.75 -9.56 0.68
C GLN A 95 -10.98 -9.11 1.92
N MET A 96 -10.20 -8.02 1.85
CA MET A 96 -9.49 -7.48 3.03
C MET A 96 -10.45 -7.16 4.20
N PHE A 97 -11.68 -6.76 3.91
CA PHE A 97 -12.65 -6.29 4.91
C PHE A 97 -13.65 -7.38 5.35
N GLN A 98 -13.54 -8.60 4.82
CA GLN A 98 -14.44 -9.68 5.20
C GLN A 98 -14.27 -10.08 6.67
N THR A 99 -15.39 -10.42 7.29
CA THR A 99 -15.45 -10.90 8.67
C THR A 99 -14.98 -12.34 8.80
N ASP A 100 -14.57 -12.72 10.01
CA ASP A 100 -14.19 -14.10 10.34
C ASP A 100 -15.33 -15.08 10.00
N THR A 101 -14.98 -16.13 9.26
CA THR A 101 -15.88 -17.24 8.88
C THR A 101 -15.85 -18.39 9.88
N GLY A 102 -15.08 -18.25 10.98
CA GLY A 102 -14.81 -19.33 11.93
C GLY A 102 -13.72 -20.32 11.50
N THR A 103 -12.96 -19.99 10.44
CA THR A 103 -11.78 -20.76 10.00
C THR A 103 -10.54 -20.47 10.86
N ILE A 104 -9.40 -21.10 10.53
CA ILE A 104 -8.11 -20.89 11.21
C ILE A 104 -7.50 -19.51 10.94
N TYR A 105 -8.04 -18.74 10.00
CA TYR A 105 -7.51 -17.46 9.58
C TYR A 105 -8.09 -16.32 10.42
N GLN A 106 -7.22 -15.44 10.92
CA GLN A 106 -7.63 -14.18 11.55
C GLN A 106 -7.78 -13.13 10.46
N ARG A 107 -8.87 -12.37 10.42
CA ARG A 107 -9.11 -11.27 9.47
C ARG A 107 -8.72 -9.92 10.07
N LEU A 108 -8.79 -8.86 9.27
CA LEU A 108 -8.41 -7.50 9.68
C LEU A 108 -9.09 -7.06 10.99
N PHE A 109 -10.38 -7.38 11.13
CA PHE A 109 -11.20 -6.97 12.27
C PHE A 109 -11.31 -8.02 13.38
N SER A 110 -10.57 -9.13 13.31
CA SER A 110 -10.53 -10.12 14.40
C SER A 110 -10.07 -9.47 15.70
N ASP A 111 -10.65 -9.90 16.82
CA ASP A 111 -10.35 -9.34 18.14
C ASP A 111 -8.85 -9.44 18.49
N SER A 112 -8.21 -10.56 18.15
CA SER A 112 -6.78 -10.79 18.38
C SER A 112 -5.90 -9.79 17.61
N VAL A 113 -6.26 -9.47 16.37
CA VAL A 113 -5.55 -8.53 15.51
C VAL A 113 -5.70 -7.11 16.06
N VAL A 114 -6.95 -6.70 16.33
CA VAL A 114 -7.26 -5.38 16.88
C VAL A 114 -6.61 -5.17 18.25
N ARG A 115 -6.57 -6.20 19.11
CA ARG A 115 -5.87 -6.16 20.39
C ARG A 115 -4.36 -5.94 20.22
N THR A 116 -3.73 -6.68 19.30
CA THR A 116 -2.30 -6.53 19.02
C THR A 116 -2.00 -5.13 18.48
N MET A 117 -2.80 -4.64 17.53
CA MET A 117 -2.68 -3.28 17.00
C MET A 117 -2.85 -2.20 18.09
N LEU A 118 -3.76 -2.41 19.05
CA LEU A 118 -3.96 -1.51 20.19
C LEU A 118 -2.71 -1.45 21.10
N GLU A 119 -2.03 -2.57 21.32
CA GLU A 119 -0.79 -2.61 22.11
C GLU A 119 0.36 -1.90 21.39
N VAL A 120 0.50 -2.10 20.07
CA VAL A 120 1.48 -1.36 19.26
C VAL A 120 1.16 0.13 19.27
N ALA A 121 -0.11 0.53 19.10
CA ALA A 121 -0.52 1.93 19.13
C ALA A 121 -0.22 2.60 20.48
N ARG A 122 -0.37 1.88 21.60
CA ARG A 122 0.03 2.39 22.92
C ARG A 122 1.53 2.55 23.06
N THR A 123 2.32 1.65 22.47
CA THR A 123 3.78 1.77 22.45
C THR A 123 4.21 3.00 21.63
N VAL A 124 3.56 3.24 20.49
CA VAL A 124 3.75 4.46 19.69
C VAL A 124 3.32 5.71 20.48
N GLU A 125 2.18 5.67 21.16
CA GLU A 125 1.69 6.77 22.01
C GLU A 125 2.72 7.16 23.08
N GLN A 126 3.38 6.17 23.70
CA GLN A 126 4.43 6.40 24.69
C GLN A 126 5.65 7.09 24.08
N ILE A 127 6.15 6.61 22.94
CA ILE A 127 7.28 7.23 22.22
C ILE A 127 6.96 8.67 21.81
N LEU A 128 5.71 8.95 21.38
CA LEU A 128 5.31 10.30 20.99
C LEU A 128 5.21 11.26 22.18
N ARG A 129 4.89 10.76 23.37
CA ARG A 129 4.82 11.56 24.61
C ARG A 129 6.20 11.81 25.21
N ASP A 130 7.14 10.88 25.03
CA ASP A 130 8.52 10.98 25.48
C ASP A 130 9.49 10.59 24.34
N PRO A 131 9.75 11.52 23.40
CA PRO A 131 10.52 11.23 22.19
C PRO A 131 12.03 11.14 22.43
N GLU A 132 12.53 11.48 23.62
CA GLU A 132 13.96 11.50 23.91
C GLU A 132 14.56 10.10 23.77
N ASP A 133 15.70 10.01 23.09
CA ASP A 133 16.40 8.75 22.76
C ASP A 133 15.54 7.65 22.12
N SER A 134 14.38 8.01 21.58
CA SER A 134 13.41 7.07 21.01
C SER A 134 13.39 7.13 19.49
N LEU A 135 12.99 6.03 18.85
CA LEU A 135 12.83 5.95 17.40
C LEU A 135 11.78 4.90 17.00
N ILE A 136 10.99 5.19 15.99
CA ILE A 136 10.07 4.27 15.33
C ILE A 136 10.64 4.00 13.93
N VAL A 137 11.05 2.76 13.67
CA VAL A 137 11.65 2.36 12.40
C VAL A 137 10.69 1.47 11.65
N LEU A 138 10.32 1.85 10.42
CA LEU A 138 9.56 1.00 9.51
C LEU A 138 10.51 0.40 8.47
N SER A 139 10.48 -0.92 8.28
CA SER A 139 11.35 -1.57 7.29
C SER A 139 10.64 -2.57 6.41
N GLY A 140 11.03 -2.66 5.14
CA GLY A 140 10.51 -3.64 4.22
C GLY A 140 11.30 -3.70 2.90
N CYS A 141 10.86 -4.60 2.01
CA CYS A 141 11.44 -4.80 0.69
C CYS A 141 10.42 -4.44 -0.40
N GLY A 142 10.87 -3.93 -1.55
CA GLY A 142 9.97 -3.51 -2.64
C GLY A 142 8.85 -2.59 -2.15
N THR A 143 7.59 -2.88 -2.52
CA THR A 143 6.42 -2.11 -2.08
C THR A 143 6.37 -1.92 -0.56
N SER A 144 6.69 -2.94 0.24
CA SER A 144 6.67 -2.83 1.70
C SER A 144 7.66 -1.79 2.20
N GLY A 145 8.85 -1.70 1.60
CA GLY A 145 9.83 -0.65 1.92
C GLY A 145 9.43 0.73 1.42
N ARG A 146 8.79 0.83 0.24
CA ARG A 146 8.29 2.12 -0.27
C ARG A 146 7.10 2.64 0.54
N LEU A 147 6.26 1.75 1.06
CA LEU A 147 5.20 2.10 2.01
C LEU A 147 5.78 2.51 3.37
N ALA A 148 6.84 1.84 3.84
CA ALA A 148 7.55 2.28 5.05
C ALA A 148 8.04 3.73 4.90
N PHE A 149 8.63 4.07 3.75
CA PHE A 149 9.02 5.43 3.40
C PHE A 149 7.82 6.40 3.38
N LEU A 150 6.78 6.10 2.60
CA LEU A 150 5.57 6.95 2.51
C LEU A 150 4.98 7.27 3.90
N ILE A 151 4.85 6.25 4.74
CA ILE A 151 4.27 6.37 6.08
C ILE A 151 5.21 7.18 7.00
N ALA A 152 6.50 6.86 7.03
CA ALA A 152 7.48 7.57 7.86
C ALA A 152 7.55 9.06 7.50
N SER A 153 7.66 9.38 6.20
CA SER A 153 7.71 10.76 5.71
C SER A 153 6.46 11.54 6.08
N ARG A 154 5.27 10.92 5.95
CA ARG A 154 4.00 11.54 6.35
C ARG A 154 3.96 11.88 7.83
N PHE A 155 4.23 10.90 8.71
CA PHE A 155 4.11 11.13 10.14
C PHE A 155 5.20 12.08 10.66
N ASN A 156 6.38 12.11 10.04
CA ASN A 156 7.38 13.13 10.32
C ASN A 156 6.92 14.54 9.87
N ARG A 157 6.30 14.68 8.69
CA ARG A 157 5.72 15.96 8.25
C ARG A 157 4.65 16.45 9.23
N SER A 158 3.76 15.54 9.62
CA SER A 158 2.74 15.77 10.65
C SER A 158 3.31 16.23 12.00
N LEU A 159 4.48 15.73 12.42
CA LEU A 159 5.20 16.18 13.62
C LEU A 159 5.82 17.57 13.42
N ARG A 160 6.47 17.82 12.27
CA ARG A 160 7.06 19.13 11.94
C ARG A 160 6.02 20.23 11.89
N ASP A 161 4.85 19.96 11.31
CA ASP A 161 3.72 20.91 11.26
C ASP A 161 3.22 21.29 12.67
N ARG A 162 3.42 20.40 13.66
CA ARG A 162 3.12 20.63 15.08
C ARG A 162 4.33 21.09 15.90
N GLN A 163 5.45 21.40 15.25
CA GLN A 163 6.71 21.78 15.88
C GLN A 163 7.22 20.74 16.89
N GLN A 164 6.99 19.45 16.60
CA GLN A 164 7.44 18.32 17.42
C GLN A 164 8.69 17.67 16.82
N THR A 165 9.47 17.01 17.66
CA THR A 165 10.62 16.20 17.25
C THR A 165 10.18 15.04 16.36
N THR A 166 10.83 14.86 15.21
CA THR A 166 10.60 13.71 14.32
C THR A 166 11.13 12.43 14.95
N VAL A 167 10.30 11.40 15.03
CA VAL A 167 10.65 10.10 15.63
C VAL A 167 10.51 8.92 14.66
N TYR A 168 10.16 9.16 13.39
CA TYR A 168 10.01 8.10 12.40
C TYR A 168 11.24 8.01 11.51
N SER A 169 11.63 6.80 11.15
CA SER A 169 12.59 6.53 10.08
C SER A 169 12.17 5.29 9.28
N TYR A 170 12.73 5.14 8.09
CA TYR A 170 12.46 4.02 7.22
C TYR A 170 13.75 3.28 6.82
N ILE A 171 13.62 2.00 6.51
CA ILE A 171 14.68 1.20 5.89
C ILE A 171 14.06 0.40 4.73
N ILE A 172 14.58 0.61 3.53
CA ILE A 172 14.23 -0.19 2.35
C ILE A 172 15.45 -0.99 1.86
N ALA A 173 15.26 -2.27 1.57
CA ALA A 173 16.32 -3.09 0.96
C ALA A 173 16.74 -2.49 -0.39
N GLY A 174 18.03 -2.22 -0.55
CA GLY A 174 18.58 -1.54 -1.73
C GLY A 174 18.76 -0.01 -1.60
N GLY A 175 18.43 0.58 -0.44
CA GLY A 175 18.56 2.01 -0.19
C GLY A 175 17.57 2.86 -0.99
N ASP A 176 17.78 4.17 -1.06
CA ASP A 176 16.80 5.07 -1.69
C ASP A 176 16.66 4.84 -3.20
N ARG A 177 17.64 4.19 -3.83
CA ARG A 177 17.54 3.72 -5.22
C ARG A 177 16.35 2.79 -5.43
N ALA A 178 16.00 2.00 -4.40
CA ALA A 178 14.87 1.09 -4.42
C ALA A 178 13.51 1.81 -4.33
N LEU A 179 13.47 3.10 -3.98
CA LEU A 179 12.23 3.88 -4.02
C LEU A 179 11.67 4.02 -5.44
N LEU A 180 12.55 4.03 -6.44
CA LEU A 180 12.20 4.32 -7.84
C LEU A 180 12.44 3.15 -8.79
N THR A 181 13.35 2.24 -8.43
CA THR A 181 13.70 1.07 -9.24
C THR A 181 13.53 -0.21 -8.45
N SER A 182 13.39 -1.34 -9.13
CA SER A 182 13.37 -2.64 -8.46
C SER A 182 14.79 -3.05 -8.07
N GLN A 183 15.01 -3.35 -6.78
CA GLN A 183 16.29 -3.79 -6.21
C GLN A 183 16.11 -5.11 -5.44
N GLU A 184 15.54 -6.11 -6.11
CA GLU A 184 15.06 -7.34 -5.45
C GLU A 184 16.15 -8.20 -4.82
N ALA A 185 17.36 -8.21 -5.39
CA ALA A 185 18.46 -9.03 -4.86
C ALA A 185 18.84 -8.64 -3.42
N SER A 186 18.62 -7.39 -3.03
CA SER A 186 18.89 -6.93 -1.66
C SER A 186 17.92 -7.51 -0.63
N GLU A 187 16.76 -8.05 -1.05
CA GLU A 187 15.78 -8.70 -0.18
C GLU A 187 16.37 -9.96 0.47
N ASP A 188 17.30 -10.65 -0.21
CA ASP A 188 17.87 -11.92 0.21
C ASP A 188 19.05 -11.81 1.19
N ASP A 189 19.42 -10.59 1.62
CA ASP A 189 20.54 -10.35 2.53
C ASP A 189 20.09 -10.01 3.98
N PRO A 190 20.03 -11.00 4.88
CA PRO A 190 19.68 -10.76 6.28
C PRO A 190 20.75 -9.94 7.03
N LYS A 191 22.03 -10.03 6.66
CA LYS A 191 23.11 -9.32 7.36
C LYS A 191 23.08 -7.84 7.03
N LEU A 192 22.82 -7.50 5.77
CA LEU A 192 22.62 -6.11 5.36
C LEU A 192 21.45 -5.47 6.11
N GLY A 193 20.35 -6.20 6.29
CA GLY A 193 19.21 -5.75 7.09
C GLY A 193 19.62 -5.39 8.52
N ILE A 194 20.39 -6.25 9.18
CA ILE A 194 20.91 -6.04 10.54
C ILE A 194 21.80 -4.80 10.61
N LEU A 195 22.82 -4.73 9.75
CA LEU A 195 23.79 -3.63 9.75
C LEU A 195 23.12 -2.28 9.51
N THR A 196 22.12 -2.25 8.62
CA THR A 196 21.38 -1.02 8.32
C THR A 196 20.55 -0.57 9.52
N LEU A 197 19.89 -1.50 10.21
CA LEU A 197 19.12 -1.20 11.42
C LEU A 197 20.01 -0.73 12.57
N GLU A 198 21.10 -1.45 12.83
CA GLU A 198 22.05 -1.11 13.90
C GLU A 198 22.62 0.29 13.71
N LYS A 199 23.06 0.61 12.49
CA LYS A 199 23.59 1.94 12.15
C LYS A 199 22.53 3.04 12.32
N LEU A 200 21.29 2.80 11.88
CA LEU A 200 20.22 3.79 11.97
C LEU A 200 19.83 4.09 13.43
N CYS A 201 19.91 3.09 14.29
CA CYS A 201 19.49 3.16 15.69
C CYS A 201 20.63 3.50 16.66
N GLU A 202 21.82 3.86 16.16
CA GLU A 202 22.96 4.21 17.00
C GLU A 202 22.62 5.34 17.98
N GLY A 203 22.91 5.11 19.26
CA GLY A 203 22.63 6.07 20.35
C GLY A 203 21.17 6.08 20.85
N LYS A 204 20.26 5.28 20.28
CA LYS A 204 18.87 5.19 20.76
C LYS A 204 18.73 4.20 21.91
N ARG A 205 17.87 4.54 22.88
CA ARG A 205 17.55 3.69 24.04
C ARG A 205 16.25 2.92 23.86
N HIS A 206 15.30 3.46 23.09
CA HIS A 206 14.00 2.84 22.87
C HIS A 206 13.63 2.86 21.39
N VAL A 207 13.65 1.68 20.76
CA VAL A 207 13.34 1.53 19.34
C VAL A 207 12.14 0.63 19.16
N LEU A 208 11.06 1.17 18.58
CA LEU A 208 9.98 0.36 18.04
C LEU A 208 10.32 0.01 16.59
N PHE A 209 10.72 -1.23 16.34
CA PHE A 209 11.03 -1.71 15.01
C PHE A 209 9.81 -2.40 14.40
N ILE A 210 9.37 -1.95 13.22
CA ILE A 210 8.24 -2.49 12.47
C ILE A 210 8.77 -3.09 11.16
N GLY A 211 8.97 -4.41 11.15
CA GLY A 211 9.36 -5.16 9.96
C GLY A 211 8.13 -5.60 9.14
N ILE A 212 8.13 -5.30 7.84
CA ILE A 212 7.01 -5.53 6.94
C ILE A 212 7.43 -6.58 5.90
N SER A 213 6.78 -7.76 5.93
CA SER A 213 6.94 -8.81 4.93
C SER A 213 5.58 -9.45 4.67
N CYS A 214 4.93 -9.07 3.56
CA CYS A 214 3.58 -9.56 3.23
C CYS A 214 3.49 -11.09 3.26
N GLY A 215 4.50 -11.77 2.70
CA GLY A 215 4.57 -13.23 2.61
C GLY A 215 5.25 -13.93 3.78
N LEU A 216 5.78 -13.20 4.77
CA LEU A 216 6.64 -13.74 5.84
C LEU A 216 7.82 -14.54 5.25
N SER A 217 8.54 -13.92 4.32
CA SER A 217 9.53 -14.62 3.48
C SER A 217 10.82 -13.86 3.19
N ALA A 218 10.89 -12.55 3.50
CA ALA A 218 12.01 -11.68 3.12
C ALA A 218 13.20 -11.80 4.10
N PRO A 219 14.36 -12.36 3.70
CA PRO A 219 15.51 -12.54 4.60
C PRO A 219 16.02 -11.26 5.23
N PHE A 220 16.03 -10.15 4.48
CA PHE A 220 16.40 -8.81 4.99
C PHE A 220 15.64 -8.44 6.27
N VAL A 221 14.32 -8.65 6.28
CA VAL A 221 13.46 -8.35 7.44
C VAL A 221 13.63 -9.39 8.55
N ALA A 222 13.82 -10.67 8.21
CA ALA A 222 14.07 -11.72 9.20
C ALA A 222 15.35 -11.45 10.02
N GLY A 223 16.42 -11.01 9.36
CA GLY A 223 17.67 -10.64 10.04
C GLY A 223 17.45 -9.51 11.05
N GLN A 224 16.71 -8.47 10.66
CA GLN A 224 16.36 -7.35 11.55
C GLN A 224 15.52 -7.79 12.76
N LEU A 225 14.51 -8.64 12.54
CA LEU A 225 13.67 -9.16 13.62
C LEU A 225 14.49 -10.01 14.61
N ASP A 226 15.33 -10.92 14.12
CA ASP A 226 16.20 -11.74 14.97
C ASP A 226 17.22 -10.87 15.75
N PHE A 227 17.74 -9.80 15.14
CA PHE A 227 18.59 -8.84 15.83
C PHE A 227 17.86 -8.11 16.97
N CYS A 228 16.64 -7.63 16.71
CA CYS A 228 15.79 -7.00 17.73
C CYS A 228 15.51 -7.96 18.91
N LEU A 229 15.18 -9.23 18.62
CA LEU A 229 14.90 -10.24 19.65
C LEU A 229 16.12 -10.54 20.54
N LYS A 230 17.35 -10.35 20.04
CA LYS A 230 18.59 -10.51 20.81
C LYS A 230 18.93 -9.29 21.67
N HIS A 231 18.31 -8.14 21.41
CA HIS A 231 18.57 -6.89 22.11
C HIS A 231 17.27 -6.27 22.68
N PRO A 232 16.53 -7.01 23.53
CA PRO A 232 15.19 -6.60 23.99
C PRO A 232 15.19 -5.37 24.91
N ASP A 233 16.35 -4.95 25.42
CA ASP A 233 16.47 -3.75 26.26
C ASP A 233 16.38 -2.46 25.44
N ILE A 234 16.62 -2.55 24.13
CA ILE A 234 16.57 -1.42 23.20
C ILE A 234 15.39 -1.57 22.23
N TYR A 235 15.17 -2.77 21.69
CA TYR A 235 14.25 -2.99 20.59
C TYR A 235 12.95 -3.69 21.00
N THR A 236 11.84 -3.15 20.53
CA THR A 236 10.52 -3.80 20.52
C THR A 236 10.17 -4.17 19.07
N PRO A 237 10.31 -5.45 18.65
CA PRO A 237 9.98 -5.85 17.29
C PRO A 237 8.47 -6.06 17.06
N VAL A 238 7.98 -5.53 15.95
CA VAL A 238 6.65 -5.73 15.37
C VAL A 238 6.83 -6.33 13.99
N LEU A 239 6.20 -7.46 13.70
CA LEU A 239 6.10 -8.02 12.36
C LEU A 239 4.71 -7.73 11.78
N VAL A 240 4.67 -7.18 10.56
CA VAL A 240 3.46 -7.04 9.75
C VAL A 240 3.56 -7.95 8.52
N GLY A 241 2.54 -8.77 8.31
CA GLY A 241 2.43 -9.66 7.16
C GLY A 241 1.02 -10.22 7.02
N PHE A 242 0.79 -11.17 6.11
CA PHE A 242 -0.57 -11.64 5.80
C PHE A 242 -0.70 -13.16 5.66
N ASN A 243 0.33 -13.90 6.07
CA ASN A 243 0.27 -15.34 6.24
C ASN A 243 0.22 -15.71 7.74
N PRO A 244 -0.46 -16.82 8.11
CA PRO A 244 -0.24 -17.47 9.39
C PRO A 244 1.24 -17.77 9.62
N VAL A 245 1.66 -17.79 10.89
CA VAL A 245 3.06 -18.10 11.29
C VAL A 245 3.49 -19.48 10.76
N THR A 246 2.56 -20.43 10.74
CA THR A 246 2.79 -21.79 10.21
C THR A 246 3.07 -21.85 8.72
N GLN A 247 2.75 -20.77 7.97
CA GLN A 247 2.99 -20.62 6.54
C GLN A 247 4.17 -19.68 6.23
N ALA A 248 4.91 -19.25 7.26
CA ALA A 248 6.16 -18.51 7.05
C ALA A 248 7.22 -19.39 6.37
N ARG A 249 8.14 -18.76 5.64
CA ARG A 249 9.14 -19.45 4.82
C ARG A 249 10.07 -20.36 5.64
N GLU A 250 10.18 -21.62 5.23
CA GLU A 250 11.00 -22.67 5.87
C GLU A 250 12.35 -22.90 5.20
N GLU A 251 12.56 -22.38 3.99
CA GLU A 251 13.84 -22.53 3.33
C GLU A 251 14.95 -21.76 4.05
N THR A 252 16.15 -22.34 4.05
CA THR A 252 17.33 -21.73 4.66
C THR A 252 17.69 -20.43 3.96
N MET A 253 17.96 -19.39 4.74
CA MET A 253 18.42 -18.10 4.23
C MET A 253 19.95 -18.16 4.00
N PRO A 254 20.46 -17.92 2.79
CA PRO A 254 21.89 -18.04 2.50
C PRO A 254 22.76 -17.24 3.46
N GLY A 255 23.75 -17.89 4.07
CA GLY A 255 24.68 -17.24 4.99
C GLY A 255 24.09 -16.83 6.35
N TYR A 256 22.90 -17.33 6.70
CA TYR A 256 22.24 -17.09 7.98
C TYR A 256 21.79 -18.40 8.64
N SER A 257 21.81 -18.47 9.97
CA SER A 257 21.60 -19.71 10.71
C SER A 257 20.14 -20.10 10.93
N LEU A 258 19.21 -19.20 10.62
CA LEU A 258 17.78 -19.39 10.86
C LEU A 258 17.01 -19.22 9.55
N THR A 259 15.84 -19.83 9.50
CA THR A 259 14.79 -19.60 8.49
C THR A 259 13.89 -18.44 8.94
N PHE A 260 13.08 -17.91 8.02
CA PHE A 260 12.08 -16.89 8.40
C PHE A 260 11.10 -17.48 9.43
N ARG A 261 10.62 -18.71 9.20
CA ARG A 261 9.70 -19.41 10.11
C ARG A 261 10.24 -19.54 11.54
N GLU A 262 11.50 -19.92 11.70
CA GLU A 262 12.13 -20.02 13.03
C GLU A 262 12.22 -18.66 13.74
N VAL A 263 12.50 -17.57 13.01
CA VAL A 263 12.50 -16.22 13.58
C VAL A 263 11.10 -15.81 14.06
N VAL A 264 10.07 -16.07 13.25
CA VAL A 264 8.68 -15.74 13.64
C VAL A 264 8.18 -16.62 14.78
N GLN A 265 8.58 -17.89 14.85
CA GLN A 265 8.27 -18.76 15.98
C GLN A 265 8.87 -18.21 17.28
N ARG A 266 10.11 -17.72 17.27
CA ARG A 266 10.70 -17.03 18.42
C ARG A 266 9.95 -15.76 18.81
N MET A 267 9.43 -15.00 17.83
CA MET A 267 8.55 -13.87 18.13
C MET A 267 7.24 -14.30 18.80
N GLU A 268 6.66 -15.41 18.35
CA GLU A 268 5.41 -15.95 18.89
C GLU A 268 5.57 -16.43 20.34
N GLU A 269 6.72 -17.04 20.67
CA GLU A 269 7.10 -17.41 22.04
C GLU A 269 7.19 -16.20 22.99
N GLN A 270 7.48 -15.00 22.46
CA GLN A 270 7.61 -13.74 23.21
C GLN A 270 6.38 -12.81 23.06
N ARG A 271 5.28 -13.32 22.47
CA ARG A 271 4.12 -12.52 22.07
C ARG A 271 3.45 -11.83 23.25
N GLY A 272 3.22 -10.53 23.12
CA GLY A 272 2.45 -9.73 24.10
C GLY A 272 3.23 -9.30 25.34
N GLN A 273 4.53 -9.62 25.44
CA GLN A 273 5.42 -9.08 26.47
C GLN A 273 6.53 -8.21 25.87
N ARG A 274 7.16 -8.66 24.77
CA ARG A 274 8.30 -7.97 24.14
C ARG A 274 8.29 -7.93 22.61
N ALA A 275 7.42 -8.71 21.96
CA ALA A 275 7.29 -8.75 20.50
C ALA A 275 5.81 -8.81 20.07
N PHE A 276 5.52 -8.28 18.88
CA PHE A 276 4.17 -8.23 18.31
C PHE A 276 4.14 -8.79 16.89
N ILE A 277 3.07 -9.53 16.55
CA ILE A 277 2.83 -10.04 15.20
C ILE A 277 1.41 -9.60 14.79
N ILE A 278 1.33 -8.76 13.77
CA ILE A 278 0.09 -8.30 13.14
C ILE A 278 0.01 -9.00 11.78
N ASN A 279 -0.64 -10.17 11.75
CA ASN A 279 -0.72 -11.00 10.55
C ASN A 279 -2.13 -11.46 10.15
N PRO A 280 -3.10 -10.55 9.97
CA PRO A 280 -4.40 -10.94 9.47
C PRO A 280 -4.27 -11.52 8.05
N ALA A 281 -4.93 -12.64 7.76
CA ALA A 281 -5.08 -13.13 6.41
C ALA A 281 -5.99 -12.19 5.63
N VAL A 282 -5.51 -11.69 4.48
CA VAL A 282 -6.28 -10.84 3.55
C VAL A 282 -6.86 -11.63 2.37
N GLY A 283 -6.51 -12.91 2.27
CA GLY A 283 -6.80 -13.78 1.14
C GLY A 283 -5.82 -13.59 -0.03
N PRO A 284 -5.82 -14.51 -1.02
CA PRO A 284 -4.89 -14.48 -2.14
C PRO A 284 -5.04 -13.20 -2.98
N GLU A 285 -3.95 -12.81 -3.65
CA GLU A 285 -3.93 -11.65 -4.54
C GLU A 285 -4.71 -11.91 -5.83
N ALA A 286 -5.27 -10.86 -6.45
CA ALA A 286 -5.97 -10.98 -7.72
C ALA A 286 -5.07 -11.56 -8.83
N ILE A 287 -3.79 -11.17 -8.83
CA ILE A 287 -2.71 -11.83 -9.54
C ILE A 287 -1.81 -12.47 -8.49
N SER A 288 -1.67 -13.80 -8.51
CA SER A 288 -0.94 -14.56 -7.48
C SER A 288 0.45 -13.99 -7.20
N GLY A 289 0.74 -13.74 -5.92
CA GLY A 289 2.03 -13.21 -5.48
C GLY A 289 2.24 -11.71 -5.69
N SER A 290 1.26 -10.98 -6.24
CA SER A 290 1.31 -9.52 -6.42
C SER A 290 1.08 -8.76 -5.12
N SER A 291 2.00 -8.90 -4.15
CA SER A 291 1.87 -8.34 -2.80
C SER A 291 1.75 -6.81 -2.77
N ARG A 292 2.05 -6.12 -3.89
CA ARG A 292 1.83 -4.69 -4.04
C ARG A 292 0.35 -4.29 -3.94
N MET A 293 -0.56 -5.22 -4.24
CA MET A 293 -2.01 -5.00 -4.29
C MET A 293 -2.62 -5.08 -2.88
N LYS A 294 -3.29 -6.18 -2.51
CA LYS A 294 -3.98 -6.30 -1.21
C LYS A 294 -3.01 -6.26 -0.05
N GLY A 295 -1.86 -6.95 -0.13
CA GLY A 295 -0.84 -6.91 0.91
C GLY A 295 -0.34 -5.49 1.20
N GLY A 296 -0.02 -4.73 0.14
CA GLY A 296 0.37 -3.33 0.25
C GLY A 296 -0.75 -2.44 0.81
N SER A 297 -1.97 -2.60 0.31
CA SER A 297 -3.14 -1.85 0.79
C SER A 297 -3.43 -2.13 2.27
N ALA A 298 -3.43 -3.40 2.68
CA ALA A 298 -3.62 -3.81 4.07
C ALA A 298 -2.48 -3.33 4.97
N THR A 299 -1.23 -3.33 4.49
CA THR A 299 -0.08 -2.77 5.22
C THR A 299 -0.34 -1.29 5.55
N LYS A 300 -0.74 -0.51 4.53
CA LYS A 300 -1.06 0.91 4.68
C LYS A 300 -2.19 1.11 5.69
N ILE A 301 -3.30 0.39 5.53
CA ILE A 301 -4.48 0.45 6.43
C ILE A 301 -4.09 0.16 7.88
N LEU A 302 -3.36 -0.93 8.13
CA LEU A 302 -3.00 -1.36 9.50
C LEU A 302 -2.08 -0.35 10.17
N LEU A 303 -0.99 0.04 9.49
CA LEU A 303 0.02 0.92 10.06
C LEU A 303 -0.51 2.34 10.25
N GLU A 304 -1.19 2.91 9.25
CA GLU A 304 -1.75 4.25 9.40
C GLU A 304 -2.84 4.30 10.47
N SER A 305 -3.65 3.24 10.64
CA SER A 305 -4.64 3.19 11.73
C SER A 305 -3.95 3.18 13.11
N VAL A 306 -2.89 2.38 13.28
CA VAL A 306 -2.11 2.33 14.52
C VAL A 306 -1.45 3.67 14.83
N LEU A 307 -0.76 4.23 13.84
CA LEU A 307 0.01 5.46 14.01
C LEU A 307 -0.90 6.69 14.17
N ALA A 308 -1.97 6.81 13.38
CA ALA A 308 -2.92 7.91 13.50
C ALA A 308 -3.66 7.89 14.85
N ALA A 309 -4.03 6.70 15.35
CA ALA A 309 -4.65 6.57 16.66
C ALA A 309 -3.72 7.04 17.77
N ALA A 310 -2.45 6.63 17.71
CA ALA A 310 -1.42 7.03 18.66
C ALA A 310 -1.13 8.54 18.62
N HIS A 311 -0.99 9.13 17.43
CA HIS A 311 -0.85 10.59 17.26
C HIS A 311 -2.04 11.34 17.85
N THR A 312 -3.25 10.89 17.55
CA THR A 312 -4.48 11.51 18.08
C THR A 312 -4.48 11.48 19.59
N ALA A 313 -4.17 10.32 20.20
CA ALA A 313 -4.09 10.18 21.64
C ALA A 313 -3.03 11.09 22.28
N ALA A 314 -1.78 11.03 21.77
CA ALA A 314 -0.65 11.80 22.28
C ALA A 314 -0.92 13.31 22.26
N PHE A 315 -1.44 13.85 21.15
CA PHE A 315 -1.60 15.31 20.98
C PHE A 315 -2.95 15.86 21.42
N THR A 316 -3.90 15.00 21.82
CA THR A 316 -5.13 15.43 22.52
C THR A 316 -5.08 15.16 24.03
N ASN A 317 -3.96 14.66 24.53
CA ASN A 317 -3.78 14.22 25.92
C ASN A 317 -4.85 13.19 26.35
N THR A 318 -5.21 12.29 25.43
CA THR A 318 -6.09 11.14 25.66
C THR A 318 -5.31 9.84 25.47
N HIS A 319 -5.92 8.69 25.72
CA HIS A 319 -5.29 7.39 25.51
C HIS A 319 -5.86 6.69 24.29
N VAL A 320 -5.03 5.89 23.61
CA VAL A 320 -5.54 5.05 22.52
C VAL A 320 -6.60 4.08 23.06
N THR A 321 -7.78 4.12 22.46
CA THR A 321 -8.89 3.22 22.78
C THR A 321 -9.19 2.30 21.60
N ARG A 322 -9.71 1.11 21.91
CA ARG A 322 -10.18 0.15 20.89
C ARG A 322 -11.19 0.77 19.93
N ARG A 323 -12.07 1.66 20.44
CA ARG A 323 -13.08 2.35 19.63
C ARG A 323 -12.43 3.23 18.56
N VAL A 324 -11.51 4.13 18.96
CA VAL A 324 -10.83 5.03 18.02
C VAL A 324 -10.07 4.26 16.94
N LEU A 325 -9.35 3.19 17.34
CA LEU A 325 -8.64 2.34 16.40
C LEU A 325 -9.58 1.68 15.39
N LEU A 326 -10.68 1.08 15.85
CA LEU A 326 -11.67 0.45 14.98
C LEU A 326 -12.36 1.47 14.05
N ASP A 327 -12.66 2.67 14.55
CA ASP A 327 -13.26 3.73 13.73
C ASP A 327 -12.30 4.16 12.60
N MET A 328 -10.99 4.25 12.87
CA MET A 328 -9.97 4.50 11.83
C MET A 328 -9.91 3.37 10.81
N MET A 329 -9.87 2.11 11.26
CA MET A 329 -9.83 0.95 10.36
C MET A 329 -11.09 0.88 9.47
N ARG A 330 -12.28 1.13 10.04
CA ARG A 330 -13.55 1.19 9.29
C ARG A 330 -13.62 2.39 8.34
N GLY A 331 -12.89 3.46 8.62
CA GLY A 331 -12.71 4.56 7.68
C GLY A 331 -12.19 4.09 6.32
N TYR A 332 -11.28 3.10 6.31
CA TYR A 332 -10.73 2.55 5.06
C TYR A 332 -11.68 1.62 4.29
N GLU A 333 -12.64 0.98 4.95
CA GLU A 333 -13.71 0.25 4.25
C GLU A 333 -14.60 1.21 3.42
N ARG A 334 -14.79 2.44 3.93
CA ARG A 334 -15.44 3.50 3.16
C ARG A 334 -14.60 3.95 1.98
N VAL A 335 -13.27 4.02 2.12
CA VAL A 335 -12.36 4.35 1.00
C VAL A 335 -12.50 3.36 -0.13
N TYR A 336 -12.54 2.05 0.16
CA TYR A 336 -12.84 1.02 -0.82
C TYR A 336 -14.16 1.31 -1.54
N SER A 337 -15.24 1.52 -0.77
CA SER A 337 -16.59 1.70 -1.31
C SER A 337 -16.72 2.93 -2.21
N VAL A 338 -16.17 4.07 -1.77
CA VAL A 338 -16.18 5.34 -2.52
C VAL A 338 -15.29 5.27 -3.76
N THR A 339 -14.17 4.54 -3.70
CA THR A 339 -13.29 4.39 -4.86
C THR A 339 -13.97 3.57 -5.95
N TYR A 340 -14.50 2.38 -5.60
CA TYR A 340 -15.11 1.49 -6.58
C TYR A 340 -16.53 1.85 -7.00
N SER A 341 -17.18 2.84 -6.37
CA SER A 341 -18.37 3.47 -6.96
C SER A 341 -18.09 4.18 -8.29
N HIS A 342 -16.82 4.35 -8.65
CA HIS A 342 -16.35 4.92 -9.93
C HIS A 342 -15.74 3.85 -10.86
N SER A 343 -16.17 2.60 -10.74
CA SER A 343 -15.60 1.47 -11.49
C SER A 343 -15.61 1.67 -13.01
N ASP A 344 -16.63 2.31 -13.56
CA ASP A 344 -16.73 2.56 -15.01
C ASP A 344 -15.66 3.56 -15.50
N GLN A 345 -15.40 4.62 -14.72
CA GLN A 345 -14.33 5.58 -15.04
C GLN A 345 -12.95 4.95 -14.86
N ILE A 346 -12.75 4.12 -13.83
CA ILE A 346 -11.51 3.36 -13.63
C ILE A 346 -11.29 2.40 -14.82
N ALA A 347 -12.34 1.72 -15.28
CA ALA A 347 -12.25 0.82 -16.42
C ALA A 347 -11.95 1.56 -17.74
N THR A 348 -12.49 2.77 -17.91
CA THR A 348 -12.15 3.66 -19.03
C THR A 348 -10.67 4.01 -19.02
N LEU A 349 -10.14 4.42 -17.87
CA LEU A 349 -8.72 4.76 -17.72
C LEU A 349 -7.81 3.54 -17.94
N LEU A 350 -8.16 2.39 -17.37
CA LEU A 350 -7.49 1.10 -17.58
C LEU A 350 -7.48 0.73 -19.06
N GLN A 351 -8.61 0.88 -19.77
CA GLN A 351 -8.70 0.59 -21.20
C GLN A 351 -7.75 1.49 -22.01
N THR A 352 -7.75 2.79 -21.78
CA THR A 352 -6.89 3.72 -22.51
C THR A 352 -5.41 3.45 -22.24
N ALA A 353 -5.02 3.26 -20.97
CA ALA A 353 -3.67 2.91 -20.61
C ALA A 353 -3.23 1.55 -21.22
N GLY A 354 -4.12 0.54 -21.20
CA GLY A 354 -3.87 -0.76 -21.83
C GLY A 354 -3.68 -0.67 -23.34
N LEU A 355 -4.48 0.14 -24.03
CA LEU A 355 -4.33 0.39 -25.46
C LEU A 355 -2.99 1.09 -25.79
N SER A 356 -2.59 2.08 -24.98
CA SER A 356 -1.27 2.70 -25.08
C SER A 356 -0.15 1.67 -25.01
N LEU A 357 -0.16 0.81 -23.98
CA LEU A 357 0.86 -0.21 -23.80
C LEU A 357 0.85 -1.28 -24.91
N GLN A 358 -0.34 -1.67 -25.41
CA GLN A 358 -0.46 -2.62 -26.53
C GLN A 358 0.13 -2.05 -27.83
N CYS A 359 0.05 -0.74 -28.04
CA CYS A 359 0.59 -0.05 -29.22
C CYS A 359 2.06 0.38 -29.06
N GLY A 360 2.72 -0.03 -27.97
CA GLY A 360 4.10 0.35 -27.64
C GLY A 360 4.27 1.81 -27.24
N GLY A 361 3.20 2.48 -26.82
CA GLY A 361 3.24 3.78 -26.15
C GLY A 361 3.45 3.64 -24.65
N ARG A 362 3.55 4.78 -23.95
CA ARG A 362 3.86 4.86 -22.52
C ARG A 362 2.66 5.34 -21.71
N VAL A 363 2.70 5.12 -20.39
CA VAL A 363 1.78 5.72 -19.42
C VAL A 363 2.58 6.56 -18.43
N CYS A 364 2.27 7.86 -18.33
CA CYS A 364 2.95 8.77 -17.41
C CYS A 364 1.99 9.27 -16.33
N TYR A 365 2.37 9.12 -15.06
CA TYR A 365 1.67 9.72 -13.92
C TYR A 365 2.33 11.05 -13.58
N LEU A 366 1.60 12.16 -13.70
CA LEU A 366 2.02 13.47 -13.19
C LEU A 366 1.25 13.75 -11.93
N SER A 367 1.94 13.88 -10.82
CA SER A 367 1.30 13.84 -9.51
C SER A 367 1.74 15.00 -8.62
N TRP A 368 0.82 15.50 -7.81
CA TRP A 368 1.04 16.60 -6.87
C TRP A 368 0.93 16.12 -5.42
N GLY A 369 1.64 16.83 -4.53
CA GLY A 369 1.61 16.57 -3.10
C GLY A 369 1.97 15.11 -2.76
N SER A 370 1.27 14.52 -1.79
CA SER A 370 1.56 13.15 -1.35
C SER A 370 1.14 12.07 -2.37
N LEU A 371 0.33 12.41 -3.38
CA LEU A 371 -0.01 11.48 -4.46
C LEU A 371 1.19 11.19 -5.37
N GLY A 372 2.19 12.08 -5.39
CA GLY A 372 3.48 11.88 -6.04
C GLY A 372 4.13 10.55 -5.70
N LEU A 373 4.25 10.26 -4.41
CA LEU A 373 4.84 9.02 -3.93
C LEU A 373 3.99 7.79 -4.31
N VAL A 374 2.66 7.91 -4.32
CA VAL A 374 1.77 6.81 -4.71
C VAL A 374 1.94 6.45 -6.18
N GLY A 375 2.07 7.46 -7.06
CA GLY A 375 2.37 7.27 -8.47
C GLY A 375 3.72 6.60 -8.71
N LEU A 376 4.76 7.04 -8.00
CA LEU A 376 6.09 6.44 -8.08
C LEU A 376 6.08 4.97 -7.60
N ILE A 377 5.36 4.68 -6.51
CA ILE A 377 5.23 3.31 -5.99
C ILE A 377 4.58 2.38 -7.01
N ASP A 378 3.46 2.77 -7.62
CA ASP A 378 2.77 1.93 -8.60
C ASP A 378 3.63 1.67 -9.85
N ALA A 379 4.25 2.71 -10.39
CA ALA A 379 5.12 2.62 -11.57
C ALA A 379 6.32 1.68 -11.32
N SER A 380 7.00 1.85 -10.18
CA SER A 380 8.21 1.06 -9.83
C SER A 380 7.97 -0.45 -9.76
N GLU A 381 6.73 -0.87 -9.49
CA GLU A 381 6.35 -2.26 -9.34
C GLU A 381 5.92 -2.93 -10.65
N CYS A 382 5.68 -2.16 -11.71
CA CYS A 382 5.31 -2.74 -13.00
C CYS A 382 6.44 -3.58 -13.61
N ILE A 383 7.69 -3.15 -13.40
CA ILE A 383 8.90 -3.82 -13.90
C ILE A 383 9.02 -5.24 -13.34
N PRO A 384 9.13 -5.43 -12.00
CA PRO A 384 9.29 -6.77 -11.44
C PRO A 384 8.04 -7.65 -11.60
N THR A 385 6.84 -7.05 -11.57
CA THR A 385 5.58 -7.80 -11.61
C THR A 385 5.26 -8.33 -13.00
N PHE A 386 5.47 -7.52 -14.05
CA PHE A 386 5.00 -7.81 -15.40
C PHE A 386 6.13 -7.97 -16.42
N GLY A 387 7.39 -7.93 -16.00
CA GLY A 387 8.52 -7.84 -16.92
C GLY A 387 8.42 -6.60 -17.82
N ALA A 388 7.85 -5.52 -17.27
CA ALA A 388 7.62 -4.28 -18.01
C ALA A 388 8.94 -3.54 -18.28
N ASP A 389 8.99 -2.80 -19.38
CA ASP A 389 10.08 -1.84 -19.58
C ASP A 389 9.94 -0.71 -18.56
N TYR A 390 11.06 -0.11 -18.15
CA TYR A 390 11.04 1.05 -17.27
C TYR A 390 10.24 2.23 -17.87
N GLU A 391 10.23 2.38 -19.20
CA GLU A 391 9.48 3.42 -19.89
C GLU A 391 7.99 3.08 -20.08
N ASP A 392 7.55 1.83 -19.86
CA ASP A 392 6.13 1.45 -20.04
C ASP A 392 5.22 2.29 -19.14
N ILE A 393 5.55 2.38 -17.85
CA ILE A 393 4.83 3.20 -16.87
C ILE A 393 5.84 3.97 -16.01
N ARG A 394 5.74 5.31 -16.01
CA ARG A 394 6.59 6.20 -15.20
C ARG A 394 5.78 7.15 -14.34
N GLY A 395 6.25 7.38 -13.11
CA GLY A 395 5.69 8.39 -12.21
C GLY A 395 6.59 9.62 -12.10
N PHE A 396 5.97 10.79 -11.96
CA PHE A 396 6.62 12.07 -11.74
C PHE A 396 5.89 12.86 -10.66
N THR A 397 6.65 13.54 -9.80
CA THR A 397 6.14 14.31 -8.67
C THR A 397 6.49 15.78 -8.79
N SER A 398 5.59 16.67 -8.36
CA SER A 398 5.89 18.08 -8.17
C SER A 398 7.05 18.21 -7.16
N GLY A 399 8.03 19.09 -7.45
CA GLY A 399 9.17 19.35 -6.56
C GLY A 399 10.30 18.29 -6.57
N GLY A 400 10.11 17.14 -7.22
CA GLY A 400 11.13 16.09 -7.30
C GLY A 400 11.61 15.62 -5.92
N TYR A 401 12.92 15.35 -5.77
CA TYR A 401 13.51 14.91 -4.49
C TYR A 401 13.39 15.92 -3.35
N GLN A 402 13.15 17.21 -3.64
CA GLN A 402 13.02 18.23 -2.60
C GLN A 402 11.81 17.97 -1.70
N ASP A 403 10.74 17.39 -2.26
CA ASP A 403 9.49 17.13 -1.56
C ASP A 403 9.35 15.66 -1.07
N MET A 404 10.30 14.80 -1.47
CA MET A 404 10.29 13.37 -1.14
C MET A 404 10.74 13.10 0.30
N ASP A 405 11.56 13.96 0.91
CA ASP A 405 12.12 13.74 2.26
C ASP A 405 12.93 12.42 2.37
N ASN A 406 13.59 11.96 1.30
CA ASN A 406 14.41 10.75 1.31
C ASN A 406 15.82 11.02 1.90
N ILE A 407 16.44 9.99 2.47
CA ILE A 407 17.67 10.11 3.30
C ILE A 407 18.91 10.43 2.45
N GLU A 408 19.02 9.84 1.26
CA GLU A 408 20.17 9.99 0.35
C GLU A 408 20.11 11.27 -0.51
N GLY A 409 19.01 12.03 -0.43
CA GLY A 409 18.79 13.26 -1.20
C GLY A 409 18.58 13.03 -2.70
N ASP A 410 19.07 13.95 -3.52
CA ASP A 410 18.87 13.92 -4.97
C ASP A 410 19.65 12.78 -5.65
N LEU A 411 18.92 11.87 -6.31
CA LEU A 411 19.48 10.74 -7.03
C LEU A 411 19.51 10.90 -8.56
N THR A 412 19.15 12.07 -9.11
CA THR A 412 19.11 12.32 -10.57
C THR A 412 20.42 11.97 -11.28
N SER A 413 21.56 12.16 -10.60
CA SER A 413 22.89 11.84 -11.14
C SER A 413 23.13 10.35 -11.42
N LEU A 414 22.31 9.45 -10.86
CA LEU A 414 22.44 8.00 -11.06
C LEU A 414 21.89 7.51 -12.41
N GLY A 415 21.13 8.34 -13.13
CA GLY A 415 20.60 8.02 -14.46
C GLY A 415 19.20 8.58 -14.72
N SER A 416 18.76 8.53 -15.98
CA SER A 416 17.47 9.09 -16.42
C SER A 416 16.25 8.46 -15.74
N GLN A 417 16.40 7.23 -15.22
CA GLN A 417 15.39 6.54 -14.43
C GLN A 417 15.19 7.12 -13.01
N PHE A 418 16.10 7.97 -12.57
CA PHE A 418 16.03 8.70 -11.30
C PHE A 418 15.56 10.14 -11.49
N CYS A 419 15.30 10.58 -12.73
CA CYS A 419 14.69 11.86 -13.05
C CYS A 419 13.16 11.75 -12.90
N VAL A 420 12.62 12.28 -11.80
CA VAL A 420 11.23 12.09 -11.37
C VAL A 420 10.50 13.41 -11.10
N ALA A 421 11.15 14.56 -11.30
CA ALA A 421 10.50 15.85 -11.16
C ALA A 421 9.58 16.16 -12.36
N HIS A 422 8.61 17.05 -12.19
CA HIS A 422 7.80 17.54 -13.32
C HIS A 422 8.66 18.27 -14.36
N GLU A 423 9.73 18.95 -13.93
CA GLU A 423 10.72 19.58 -14.80
C GLU A 423 11.47 18.56 -15.66
N ASP A 424 11.75 17.38 -15.09
CA ASP A 424 12.36 16.26 -15.81
C ASP A 424 11.40 15.71 -16.86
N PHE A 425 10.13 15.51 -16.51
CA PHE A 425 9.10 15.11 -17.47
C PHE A 425 9.01 16.12 -18.62
N VAL A 426 8.96 17.41 -18.30
CA VAL A 426 8.88 18.50 -19.27
C VAL A 426 10.06 18.52 -20.23
N SER A 427 11.27 18.25 -19.74
CA SER A 427 12.50 18.34 -20.53
C SER A 427 12.80 17.06 -21.31
N LEU A 428 12.53 15.89 -20.72
CA LEU A 428 12.95 14.59 -21.25
C LEU A 428 11.80 13.84 -21.94
N VAL A 429 10.58 13.93 -21.41
CA VAL A 429 9.45 13.07 -21.84
C VAL A 429 8.48 13.82 -22.74
N LEU A 430 8.01 14.99 -22.30
CA LEU A 430 7.03 15.83 -23.01
C LEU A 430 7.37 16.08 -24.50
N PRO A 431 8.64 16.34 -24.90
CA PRO A 431 8.97 16.56 -26.31
C PRO A 431 8.77 15.33 -27.20
N THR A 432 8.73 14.14 -26.61
CA THR A 432 8.62 12.84 -27.30
C THR A 432 7.24 12.22 -27.21
N LEU A 433 6.29 12.85 -26.50
CA LEU A 433 4.93 12.34 -26.39
C LEU A 433 4.20 12.37 -27.74
N SER A 434 3.30 11.41 -27.91
CA SER A 434 2.42 11.24 -29.05
C SER A 434 1.02 10.79 -28.60
N ASP A 435 0.06 10.74 -29.53
CA ASP A 435 -1.28 10.18 -29.28
C ASP A 435 -1.28 8.66 -28.99
N ARG A 436 -0.12 8.01 -28.96
CA ARG A 436 0.02 6.64 -28.45
C ARG A 436 0.26 6.60 -26.93
N ASP A 437 0.73 7.70 -26.35
CA ASP A 437 1.05 7.80 -24.95
C ASP A 437 -0.15 8.31 -24.15
N THR A 438 -0.35 7.74 -22.95
CA THR A 438 -1.36 8.17 -21.98
C THR A 438 -0.70 8.98 -20.87
N VAL A 439 -1.29 10.11 -20.48
CA VAL A 439 -0.86 10.90 -19.33
C VAL A 439 -2.02 11.03 -18.34
N LEU A 440 -1.73 10.75 -17.06
CA LEU A 440 -2.69 10.83 -15.97
C LEU A 440 -2.23 11.84 -14.93
N LEU A 441 -3.04 12.87 -14.69
CA LEU A 441 -2.83 13.87 -13.64
C LEU A 441 -3.43 13.38 -12.32
N LEU A 442 -2.65 13.36 -11.24
CA LEU A 442 -3.10 13.00 -9.89
C LEU A 442 -3.00 14.21 -8.97
N TYR A 443 -4.12 14.79 -8.56
CA TYR A 443 -4.13 15.99 -7.73
C TYR A 443 -5.35 16.06 -6.82
N THR A 444 -5.34 17.01 -5.90
CA THR A 444 -6.33 17.20 -4.85
C THR A 444 -6.84 18.64 -4.82
N CYS A 445 -7.90 18.90 -4.06
CA CYS A 445 -8.38 20.26 -3.81
C CYS A 445 -7.39 21.13 -3.01
N HIS A 446 -6.33 20.54 -2.44
CA HIS A 446 -5.29 21.27 -1.71
C HIS A 446 -4.09 21.67 -2.58
N ASP A 447 -4.03 21.20 -3.83
CA ASP A 447 -2.93 21.51 -4.74
C ASP A 447 -3.15 22.83 -5.50
N ASP A 448 -2.08 23.42 -6.03
CA ASP A 448 -2.19 24.60 -6.90
C ASP A 448 -2.77 24.20 -8.26
N VAL A 449 -4.10 24.35 -8.38
CA VAL A 449 -4.87 24.07 -9.59
C VAL A 449 -4.34 24.83 -10.80
N GLY A 450 -3.77 26.03 -10.62
CA GLY A 450 -3.19 26.81 -11.71
C GLY A 450 -1.95 26.16 -12.31
N GLU A 451 -1.10 25.54 -11.47
CA GLU A 451 0.05 24.75 -11.94
C GLU A 451 -0.40 23.45 -12.62
N VAL A 452 -1.42 22.78 -12.09
CA VAL A 452 -2.00 21.59 -12.72
C VAL A 452 -2.55 21.92 -14.11
N GLU A 453 -3.31 23.03 -14.24
CA GLU A 453 -3.89 23.47 -15.50
C GLU A 453 -2.82 23.84 -16.54
N LYS A 454 -1.75 24.54 -16.12
CA LYS A 454 -0.60 24.83 -17.00
C LYS A 454 0.04 23.55 -17.52
N MET A 455 0.28 22.56 -16.64
CA MET A 455 0.83 21.27 -17.07
C MET A 455 -0.12 20.54 -18.02
N ALA A 456 -1.42 20.53 -17.72
CA ALA A 456 -2.46 19.93 -18.55
C ALA A 456 -2.46 20.49 -19.97
N HIS A 457 -2.39 21.83 -20.12
CA HIS A 457 -2.29 22.47 -21.43
C HIS A 457 -1.06 21.99 -22.21
N ARG A 458 0.11 21.97 -21.57
CA ARG A 458 1.36 21.55 -22.22
C ARG A 458 1.30 20.10 -22.70
N VAL A 459 0.68 19.22 -21.92
CA VAL A 459 0.50 17.81 -22.31
C VAL A 459 -0.53 17.68 -23.43
N ARG A 460 -1.63 18.42 -23.37
CA ARG A 460 -2.71 18.39 -24.36
C ARG A 460 -2.26 18.85 -25.75
N GLU A 461 -1.22 19.68 -25.84
CA GLU A 461 -0.55 20.04 -27.11
C GLU A 461 0.17 18.85 -27.77
N LYS A 462 0.46 17.77 -27.02
CA LYS A 462 1.26 16.62 -27.49
C LYS A 462 0.46 15.33 -27.64
N THR A 463 -0.53 15.11 -26.78
CA THR A 463 -1.36 13.90 -26.79
C THR A 463 -2.80 14.22 -26.47
N SER A 464 -3.72 13.57 -27.20
CA SER A 464 -5.13 13.57 -26.85
C SER A 464 -5.48 12.66 -25.67
N ASN A 465 -4.59 11.77 -25.22
CA ASN A 465 -4.88 10.80 -24.14
C ASN A 465 -4.45 11.35 -22.77
N LEU A 466 -4.97 12.52 -22.43
CA LEU A 466 -4.78 13.15 -21.13
C LEU A 466 -6.01 12.90 -20.25
N HIS A 467 -5.77 12.40 -19.04
CA HIS A 467 -6.79 12.04 -18.06
C HIS A 467 -6.45 12.64 -16.69
N SER A 468 -7.43 12.69 -15.79
CA SER A 468 -7.19 13.11 -14.41
C SER A 468 -7.88 12.22 -13.38
N LEU A 469 -7.22 12.03 -12.25
CA LEU A 469 -7.78 11.58 -10.98
C LEU A 469 -7.69 12.76 -10.00
N TYR A 470 -8.84 13.28 -9.61
CA TYR A 470 -8.98 14.40 -8.69
C TYR A 470 -9.66 13.94 -7.40
N HIS A 471 -9.07 14.30 -6.26
CA HIS A 471 -9.68 14.14 -4.95
C HIS A 471 -10.15 15.49 -4.39
N GLY A 472 -11.46 15.68 -4.25
CA GLY A 472 -12.06 16.91 -3.67
C GLY A 472 -12.78 16.65 -2.34
N LEU A 473 -13.09 17.71 -1.60
CA LEU A 473 -14.02 17.62 -0.46
C LEU A 473 -15.47 17.82 -0.94
N GLU A 474 -16.44 17.33 -0.17
CA GLU A 474 -17.86 17.63 -0.43
C GLU A 474 -18.10 19.14 -0.51
N GLY A 475 -18.59 19.61 -1.67
CA GLY A 475 -18.77 21.04 -1.95
C GLY A 475 -17.68 21.66 -2.82
N ASP A 476 -16.54 20.99 -3.00
CA ASP A 476 -15.51 21.40 -3.96
C ASP A 476 -15.93 20.98 -5.38
N SER A 477 -15.83 21.92 -6.33
CA SER A 477 -15.85 21.59 -7.75
C SER A 477 -14.43 21.26 -8.22
N ALA A 478 -14.25 20.15 -8.95
CA ALA A 478 -13.07 20.01 -9.78
C ALA A 478 -12.97 21.23 -10.70
N ALA A 479 -11.76 21.70 -11.00
CA ALA A 479 -11.59 22.83 -11.90
C ALA A 479 -12.15 22.48 -13.29
N ASP A 480 -13.27 23.12 -13.67
CA ASP A 480 -13.95 22.90 -14.95
C ASP A 480 -12.98 23.06 -16.14
N SER A 481 -11.98 23.95 -16.01
CA SER A 481 -10.93 24.16 -17.03
C SER A 481 -10.11 22.90 -17.30
N ILE A 482 -9.64 22.20 -16.26
CA ILE A 482 -8.85 20.97 -16.40
C ILE A 482 -9.73 19.86 -16.98
N ALA A 483 -11.00 19.79 -16.57
CA ALA A 483 -11.93 18.78 -17.09
C ALA A 483 -12.14 18.90 -18.60
N LEU A 484 -12.23 20.13 -19.14
CA LEU A 484 -12.30 20.39 -20.58
C LEU A 484 -11.04 19.97 -21.34
N LEU A 485 -9.90 19.93 -20.66
CA LEU A 485 -8.63 19.45 -21.20
C LEU A 485 -8.44 17.95 -21.03
N CYS A 486 -9.33 17.21 -20.39
CA CYS A 486 -9.16 15.78 -20.13
C CYS A 486 -10.15 14.95 -20.96
N SER A 487 -9.69 13.81 -21.47
CA SER A 487 -10.51 12.88 -22.25
C SER A 487 -11.41 12.05 -21.33
N SER A 488 -10.99 11.83 -20.09
CA SER A 488 -11.87 11.44 -18.99
C SER A 488 -11.35 12.01 -17.67
N VAL A 489 -12.28 12.26 -16.75
CA VAL A 489 -12.02 12.78 -15.41
C VAL A 489 -12.61 11.82 -14.39
N LEU A 490 -11.77 11.34 -13.48
CA LEU A 490 -12.17 10.60 -12.30
C LEU A 490 -12.16 11.57 -11.11
N ASN A 491 -13.33 12.13 -10.80
CA ASN A 491 -13.52 13.03 -9.66
C ASN A 491 -14.10 12.23 -8.49
N ILE A 492 -13.36 12.14 -7.39
CA ILE A 492 -13.80 11.44 -6.17
C ILE A 492 -13.90 12.45 -5.03
N THR A 493 -15.11 12.66 -4.53
CA THR A 493 -15.41 13.58 -3.43
C THR A 493 -15.43 12.88 -2.08
N TRP A 494 -14.91 13.55 -1.05
CA TRP A 494 -14.74 13.00 0.29
C TRP A 494 -15.36 13.89 1.36
N PRO A 495 -15.95 13.33 2.43
CA PRO A 495 -16.30 14.11 3.60
C PRO A 495 -15.02 14.64 4.27
N SER A 496 -15.10 15.84 4.85
CA SER A 496 -13.97 16.43 5.58
C SER A 496 -13.58 15.54 6.77
N SER A 497 -12.27 15.27 6.89
CA SER A 497 -11.70 14.44 7.96
C SER A 497 -10.24 14.81 8.19
N SER A 498 -9.77 14.71 9.43
CA SER A 498 -8.33 14.83 9.76
C SER A 498 -7.46 13.74 9.10
N THR A 499 -8.09 12.66 8.62
CA THR A 499 -7.42 11.53 7.97
C THR A 499 -7.58 11.53 6.45
N VAL A 500 -8.21 12.56 5.87
CA VAL A 500 -8.63 12.56 4.46
C VAL A 500 -7.47 12.33 3.49
N HIS A 501 -6.28 12.88 3.78
CA HIS A 501 -5.11 12.65 2.95
C HIS A 501 -4.68 11.16 2.90
N MET A 502 -4.84 10.41 4.00
CA MET A 502 -4.55 8.97 4.03
C MET A 502 -5.54 8.19 3.15
N GLN A 503 -6.78 8.66 3.11
CA GLN A 503 -7.86 8.12 2.31
C GLN A 503 -7.64 8.38 0.81
N TRP A 504 -7.24 9.61 0.44
CA TRP A 504 -6.89 9.97 -0.94
C TRP A 504 -5.77 9.09 -1.48
N GLU A 505 -4.70 8.87 -0.70
CA GLU A 505 -3.60 8.02 -1.14
C GLU A 505 -3.99 6.55 -1.29
N LEU A 506 -4.80 6.00 -0.37
CA LEU A 506 -5.27 4.62 -0.53
C LEU A 506 -6.20 4.50 -1.75
N SER A 507 -7.10 5.47 -1.97
CA SER A 507 -7.97 5.50 -3.13
C SER A 507 -7.17 5.59 -4.44
N SER A 508 -6.22 6.52 -4.53
CA SER A 508 -5.26 6.62 -5.63
C SER A 508 -4.51 5.31 -5.85
N LYS A 509 -4.02 4.68 -4.77
CA LYS A 509 -3.34 3.38 -4.86
C LYS A 509 -4.24 2.31 -5.47
N LEU A 510 -5.50 2.19 -5.03
CA LEU A 510 -6.46 1.22 -5.56
C LEU A 510 -6.75 1.47 -7.05
N VAL A 511 -6.94 2.74 -7.44
CA VAL A 511 -7.13 3.12 -8.85
C VAL A 511 -5.91 2.78 -9.68
N LEU A 512 -4.71 3.21 -9.27
CA LEU A 512 -3.48 2.96 -10.02
C LEU A 512 -3.17 1.48 -10.10
N ASN A 513 -3.32 0.73 -9.01
CA ASN A 513 -3.12 -0.73 -9.04
C ASN A 513 -4.10 -1.41 -10.00
N ALA A 514 -5.35 -0.95 -10.08
CA ALA A 514 -6.32 -1.47 -11.04
C ALA A 514 -5.94 -1.13 -12.49
N VAL A 515 -5.57 0.13 -12.74
CA VAL A 515 -5.15 0.62 -14.06
C VAL A 515 -3.88 -0.08 -14.53
N SER A 516 -2.81 -0.09 -13.74
CA SER A 516 -1.54 -0.69 -14.15
C SER A 516 -1.63 -2.20 -14.30
N THR A 517 -2.31 -2.90 -13.38
CA THR A 517 -2.53 -4.35 -13.49
C THR A 517 -3.38 -4.69 -14.69
N GLY A 518 -4.53 -4.03 -14.85
CA GLY A 518 -5.42 -4.28 -15.97
C GLY A 518 -4.79 -3.94 -17.33
N SER A 519 -4.00 -2.88 -17.39
CA SER A 519 -3.27 -2.52 -18.62
C SER A 519 -2.28 -3.61 -19.03
N HIS A 520 -1.58 -4.23 -18.07
CA HIS A 520 -0.65 -5.34 -18.35
C HIS A 520 -1.37 -6.67 -18.61
N VAL A 521 -2.56 -6.88 -18.03
CA VAL A 521 -3.47 -7.98 -18.43
C VAL A 521 -3.84 -7.82 -19.91
N LEU A 522 -4.29 -6.63 -20.33
CA LEU A 522 -4.59 -6.35 -21.74
C LEU A 522 -3.36 -6.49 -22.64
N LYS A 523 -2.17 -6.10 -22.17
CA LYS A 523 -0.89 -6.31 -22.88
C LYS A 523 -0.50 -7.80 -23.02
N GLY A 524 -1.21 -8.72 -22.38
CA GLY A 524 -0.95 -10.16 -22.45
C GLY A 524 0.21 -10.63 -21.56
N LYS A 525 0.51 -9.89 -20.48
CA LYS A 525 1.58 -10.25 -19.52
C LYS A 525 1.13 -11.22 -18.42
N ILE A 526 -0.15 -11.57 -18.40
CA ILE A 526 -0.79 -12.44 -17.39
C ILE A 526 -1.42 -13.64 -18.10
N TYR A 527 -1.27 -14.83 -17.52
CA TYR A 527 -1.98 -16.05 -17.93
C TYR A 527 -2.83 -16.53 -16.78
N ARG A 528 -4.14 -16.71 -17.02
CA ARG A 528 -5.12 -16.85 -15.94
C ARG A 528 -4.95 -15.71 -14.93
N ASN A 529 -4.49 -16.01 -13.72
CA ASN A 529 -4.12 -15.04 -12.68
C ASN A 529 -2.66 -15.19 -12.21
N HIS A 530 -1.78 -15.71 -13.07
CA HIS A 530 -0.35 -15.85 -12.78
C HIS A 530 0.50 -14.94 -13.68
N MET A 531 1.60 -14.41 -13.12
CA MET A 531 2.59 -13.62 -13.84
C MET A 531 3.46 -14.54 -14.70
N VAL A 532 3.33 -14.47 -16.02
CA VAL A 532 4.09 -15.35 -16.93
C VAL A 532 5.39 -14.75 -17.45
N ASP A 533 5.55 -13.43 -17.32
CA ASP A 533 6.77 -12.70 -17.71
C ASP A 533 7.56 -12.21 -16.49
N LEU A 534 7.46 -12.97 -15.38
CA LEU A 534 8.13 -12.68 -14.12
C LEU A 534 9.65 -12.75 -14.28
N GLN A 535 10.35 -11.71 -13.83
CA GLN A 535 11.82 -11.69 -13.79
C GLN A 535 12.32 -12.33 -12.51
N VAL A 536 13.01 -13.48 -12.59
CA VAL A 536 13.51 -14.20 -11.41
C VAL A 536 14.76 -13.49 -10.86
N THR A 537 14.56 -12.55 -9.94
CA THR A 537 15.61 -11.63 -9.43
C THR A 537 15.89 -11.77 -7.93
N ASN A 538 15.11 -12.58 -7.22
CA ASN A 538 15.36 -13.00 -5.83
C ASN A 538 14.85 -14.44 -5.60
N SER A 539 15.13 -14.96 -4.42
CA SER A 539 14.78 -16.32 -4.04
C SER A 539 13.27 -16.56 -3.95
N LYS A 540 12.47 -15.57 -3.52
CA LYS A 540 11.00 -15.64 -3.52
C LYS A 540 10.45 -15.82 -4.93
N LEU A 541 10.93 -15.04 -5.90
CA LEU A 541 10.52 -15.14 -7.30
C LEU A 541 11.00 -16.43 -7.95
N TYR A 542 12.15 -16.97 -7.53
CA TYR A 542 12.61 -18.30 -7.95
C TYR A 542 11.63 -19.40 -7.55
N HIS A 543 11.19 -19.41 -6.28
CA HIS A 543 10.18 -20.37 -5.81
C HIS A 543 8.84 -20.16 -6.53
N ARG A 544 8.42 -18.91 -6.74
CA ARG A 544 7.21 -18.59 -7.51
C ARG A 544 7.26 -19.13 -8.94
N ALA A 545 8.39 -18.97 -9.64
CA ALA A 545 8.56 -19.51 -10.98
C ALA A 545 8.44 -21.04 -11.00
N ILE A 546 9.01 -21.73 -10.00
CA ILE A 546 8.83 -23.19 -9.84
C ILE A 546 7.34 -23.53 -9.63
N HIS A 547 6.63 -22.77 -8.79
CA HIS A 547 5.21 -23.00 -8.52
C HIS A 547 4.35 -22.86 -9.77
N ILE A 548 4.57 -21.78 -10.55
CA ILE A 548 3.83 -21.56 -11.81
C ILE A 548 4.07 -22.74 -12.77
N LEU A 549 5.30 -23.25 -12.85
CA LEU A 549 5.60 -24.43 -13.67
C LEU A 549 4.89 -25.69 -13.15
N GLN A 550 4.82 -25.90 -11.83
CA GLN A 550 4.14 -27.05 -11.21
C GLN A 550 2.63 -27.01 -11.44
N VAL A 551 2.01 -25.82 -11.36
CA VAL A 551 0.57 -25.63 -11.58
C VAL A 551 0.17 -25.94 -13.03
N HIS A 552 1.06 -25.67 -13.99
CA HIS A 552 0.76 -25.81 -15.42
C HIS A 552 1.39 -27.05 -16.10
N ARG A 553 2.20 -27.86 -15.40
CA ARG A 553 2.77 -29.12 -15.90
C ARG A 553 2.27 -30.33 -15.12
N SER A 554 2.38 -31.51 -15.74
CA SER A 554 2.10 -32.78 -15.07
C SER A 554 3.08 -33.03 -13.90
N PRO A 555 2.63 -33.66 -12.80
CA PRO A 555 3.40 -33.85 -11.56
C PRO A 555 4.68 -34.69 -11.68
N THR A 556 4.97 -35.27 -12.85
CA THR A 556 6.17 -36.07 -13.15
C THR A 556 7.33 -35.25 -13.72
N ALA A 557 7.15 -33.95 -13.99
CA ALA A 557 8.21 -33.11 -14.55
C ALA A 557 9.08 -32.46 -13.46
N ASN A 558 10.41 -32.63 -13.55
CA ASN A 558 11.37 -31.92 -12.69
C ASN A 558 11.42 -30.43 -13.09
N CYS A 559 10.50 -29.63 -12.53
CA CYS A 559 10.33 -28.22 -12.83
C CYS A 559 11.58 -27.38 -12.48
N THR A 560 12.32 -27.79 -11.44
CA THR A 560 13.59 -27.18 -11.04
C THR A 560 14.66 -27.30 -12.13
N THR A 561 14.75 -28.47 -12.79
CA THR A 561 15.71 -28.67 -13.89
C THR A 561 15.31 -27.88 -15.13
N GLY A 562 14.01 -27.76 -15.41
CA GLY A 562 13.49 -26.93 -16.49
C GLY A 562 13.82 -25.45 -16.31
N LEU A 563 13.58 -24.92 -15.10
CA LEU A 563 13.90 -23.53 -14.78
C LEU A 563 15.41 -23.26 -14.80
N TYR A 564 16.21 -24.16 -14.24
CA TYR A 564 17.68 -24.04 -14.26
C TYR A 564 18.25 -23.99 -15.68
N THR A 565 17.69 -24.80 -16.59
CA THR A 565 18.07 -24.81 -18.00
C THR A 565 17.71 -23.49 -18.68
N TYR A 566 16.52 -22.94 -18.38
CA TYR A 566 16.08 -21.65 -18.90
C TYR A 566 16.96 -20.49 -18.41
N CYS A 567 17.19 -20.37 -17.09
CA CYS A 567 18.04 -19.33 -16.51
C CYS A 567 19.46 -19.33 -17.11
N ARG A 568 20.06 -20.53 -17.28
CA ARG A 568 21.36 -20.67 -17.96
C ARG A 568 21.33 -20.24 -19.43
N SER A 569 20.26 -20.56 -20.16
CA SER A 569 20.13 -20.17 -21.58
C SER A 569 19.97 -18.65 -21.75
N CYS A 570 19.41 -17.97 -20.76
CA CYS A 570 19.22 -16.51 -20.74
C CYS A 570 20.41 -15.74 -20.10
N GLN A 571 21.53 -16.40 -19.79
CA GLN A 571 22.68 -15.80 -19.08
C GLN A 571 22.32 -15.14 -17.74
N MET A 572 21.23 -15.55 -17.09
CA MET A 572 20.90 -15.10 -15.74
C MET A 572 21.68 -15.95 -14.74
N SER A 573 22.43 -15.32 -13.82
CA SER A 573 23.10 -16.05 -12.74
C SER A 573 22.03 -16.58 -11.79
N PRO A 574 21.98 -17.89 -11.49
CA PRO A 574 21.03 -18.48 -10.57
C PRO A 574 21.25 -18.03 -9.12
#